data_AF-A0A069D0E2-F1
#
_entry.id   AF-A0A069D0E2-F1
#
_cell.length_a   1.000
_cell.length_b   1.000
_cell.length_c   1.000
_cell.angle_alpha   90.00
_cell.angle_beta   90.00
_cell.angle_gamma   90.00
#
_symmetry.space_group_name_H-M   'P 1'
#
loop_
_entity.id
_entity.type
_entity.pdbx_description
1 polymer ?
#
loop_
_entity_poly.entity_id
_entity_poly.type
_entity_poly.pdbx_seq_one_letter_code
_entity_poly.pdbx_strand_id
1 'polypeptide(L)' 'MKIDGVKFRQKVVPGDTLIFRVELLSPIRRGISTMKGYAFVGEKVVCEAEFMAQIVKNK' A
#
# COMPACT_ATOMS: atom_id res chain seq x y z
N MET A 1 8.32 3.38 -11.85
CA MET A 1 7.33 3.15 -10.76
C MET A 1 7.02 1.67 -10.75
N LYS A 2 7.00 1.02 -9.58
CA LYS A 2 6.96 -0.44 -9.45
C LYS A 2 6.02 -0.85 -8.33
N ILE A 3 5.39 -2.01 -8.49
CA ILE A 3 4.56 -2.68 -7.48
C ILE A 3 5.01 -4.14 -7.48
N ASP A 4 5.43 -4.65 -6.33
CA ASP A 4 5.99 -5.99 -6.14
C ASP A 4 5.38 -6.70 -4.94
N GLY A 5 5.56 -8.02 -4.91
CA GLY A 5 5.21 -8.84 -3.75
C GLY A 5 3.73 -8.80 -3.40
N VAL A 6 2.88 -8.42 -4.36
CA VAL A 6 1.44 -8.27 -4.14
C VAL A 6 0.84 -9.62 -3.82
N LYS A 7 0.14 -9.72 -2.69
CA LYS A 7 -0.66 -10.90 -2.37
C LYS A 7 -2.07 -10.50 -1.97
N PHE A 8 -3.03 -11.01 -2.72
CA PHE A 8 -4.44 -10.94 -2.39
C PHE A 8 -4.81 -12.18 -1.59
N ARG A 9 -5.15 -12.00 -0.31
CA ARG A 9 -5.38 -13.11 0.62
C ARG A 9 -6.85 -13.46 0.74
N GLN A 10 -7.72 -12.47 0.74
CA GLN A 10 -9.16 -12.65 0.89
C GLN A 10 -9.92 -11.66 -0.01
N LYS A 11 -11.06 -12.10 -0.54
CA LYS A 11 -11.95 -11.25 -1.32
C LYS A 11 -12.63 -10.26 -0.38
N VAL A 12 -12.55 -8.97 -0.72
CA VAL A 12 -13.25 -7.88 -0.06
C VAL A 12 -14.59 -7.67 -0.77
N VAL A 13 -15.65 -7.40 -0.02
CA VAL A 13 -17.02 -7.25 -0.52
C VAL A 13 -17.65 -5.94 -0.03
N PRO A 14 -18.75 -5.46 -0.66
CA PRO A 14 -19.47 -4.29 -0.16
C PRO A 14 -19.88 -4.46 1.31
N GLY A 15 -19.68 -3.41 2.11
CA GLY A 15 -19.87 -3.43 3.56
C GLY A 15 -18.58 -3.59 4.35
N ASP A 16 -17.51 -4.10 3.75
CA ASP A 16 -16.19 -4.14 4.39
C ASP A 16 -15.59 -2.75 4.52
N THR A 17 -14.97 -2.48 5.67
CA THR A 17 -14.12 -1.30 5.86
C THR A 17 -12.67 -1.70 5.68
N LEU A 18 -12.03 -1.15 4.65
CA LEU A 18 -10.60 -1.33 4.40
C LEU A 18 -9.78 -0.36 5.22
N ILE A 19 -8.89 -0.89 6.06
CA ILE A 19 -7.88 -0.11 6.77
C ILE A 19 -6.54 -0.33 6.09
N PHE A 20 -5.95 0.73 5.56
CA PHE A 20 -4.61 0.70 4.99
C PHE A 20 -3.59 1.11 6.04
N ARG A 21 -2.58 0.27 6.25
CA ARG A 21 -1.38 0.61 7.01
C ARG A 21 -0.21 0.62 6.05
N VAL A 22 0.42 1.78 5.87
CA VAL A 22 1.49 1.99 4.90
C VAL A 22 2.66 2.63 5.60
N GLU A 23 3.84 2.08 5.40
CA GLU A 23 5.08 2.53 6.01
C GLU A 23 6.14 2.80 4.95
N LEU A 24 6.96 3.84 5.17
CA LEU A 24 8.13 4.11 4.36
C LEU A 24 9.20 3.07 4.65
N LEU A 25 9.67 2.38 3.61
CA LEU A 25 10.80 1.44 3.71
C LEU A 25 12.16 2.17 3.74
N SER A 26 12.19 3.40 3.24
CA SER A 26 13.38 4.25 3.25
C SER A 26 12.96 5.72 3.21
N PRO A 27 13.84 6.65 3.64
CA PRO A 27 13.60 8.08 3.47
C PRO A 27 13.35 8.43 2.01
N ILE A 28 12.44 9.38 1.77
CA ILE A 28 12.11 9.84 0.42
C ILE A 28 13.35 10.44 -0.24
N ARG A 29 13.67 9.99 -1.47
CA ARG A 29 14.84 10.48 -2.23
C ARG A 29 14.41 10.85 -3.64
N ARG A 30 14.82 12.04 -4.09
CA ARG A 30 14.50 12.57 -5.45
C ARG A 30 12.99 12.54 -5.74
N GLY A 31 12.17 12.76 -4.72
CA GLY A 31 10.71 12.70 -4.83
C GLY A 31 10.14 11.29 -4.98
N ILE A 32 10.94 10.23 -4.81
CA ILE A 32 10.47 8.84 -4.84
C ILE A 32 10.27 8.34 -3.40
N SER A 33 9.08 7.80 -3.15
CA SER A 33 8.70 7.13 -1.92
C SER A 33 8.64 5.62 -2.17
N THR A 34 9.38 4.83 -1.39
CA THR A 34 9.31 3.37 -1.41
C THR A 34 8.60 2.91 -0.15
N MET A 35 7.51 2.16 -0.31
CA MET A 35 6.58 1.85 0.78
C MET A 35 6.24 0.37 0.81
N LYS A 36 5.88 -0.12 2.00
CA LYS A 36 5.19 -1.38 2.19
C LYS A 36 3.81 -1.12 2.77
N GLY A 37 2.80 -1.76 2.20
CA GLY A 37 1.42 -1.58 2.60
C GLY A 37 0.75 -2.90 2.93
N TYR A 38 -0.10 -2.86 3.96
CA TYR A 38 -1.06 -3.89 4.28
C TYR A 38 -2.46 -3.30 4.28
N ALA A 39 -3.41 -4.05 3.75
CA ALA A 39 -4.83 -3.74 3.82
C ALA A 39 -5.51 -4.75 4.75
N PHE A 40 -6.36 -4.25 5.64
CA PHE A 40 -7.09 -5.05 6.62
C PHE A 40 -8.59 -4.88 6.49
N VAL A 41 -9.34 -5.95 6.80
CA VAL A 41 -10.77 -5.89 7.13
C VAL A 41 -10.91 -6.48 8.54
N GLY A 42 -11.30 -5.63 9.50
CA GLY A 42 -11.16 -5.96 10.92
C GLY A 42 -9.69 -6.24 11.28
N GLU A 43 -9.42 -7.42 11.83
CA GLU A 43 -8.05 -7.85 12.21
C GLU A 43 -7.34 -8.67 11.12
N LYS A 44 -8.02 -8.97 10.01
CA LYS A 44 -7.50 -9.86 8.96
C LYS A 44 -6.78 -9.06 7.87
N VAL A 45 -5.56 -9.46 7.53
CA VAL A 45 -4.86 -8.95 6.33
C VAL A 45 -5.53 -9.51 5.09
N VAL A 46 -6.06 -8.62 4.25
CA VAL A 46 -6.71 -8.97 2.97
C VAL A 46 -5.80 -8.75 1.77
N CYS A 47 -4.84 -7.81 1.87
CA CYS A 47 -3.83 -7.57 0.84
C CYS A 47 -2.50 -7.09 1.45
N GLU A 48 -1.38 -7.43 0.82
CA GLU A 48 -0.06 -6.86 1.09
C GLU A 48 0.66 -6.52 -0.22
N ALA A 49 1.50 -5.48 -0.23
CA ALA A 49 2.32 -5.11 -1.37
C ALA A 49 3.50 -4.22 -0.97
N GLU A 50 4.57 -4.25 -1.76
CA GLU A 50 5.62 -3.23 -1.75
C GLU A 50 5.52 -2.41 -3.04
N PHE A 51 5.60 -1.09 -2.94
CA PHE A 51 5.38 -0.21 -4.08
C PHE A 51 6.17 1.10 -3.99
N MET A 52 6.45 1.67 -5.16
CA MET A 52 7.13 2.96 -5.30
C MET A 52 6.18 4.01 -5.88
N ALA A 53 6.16 5.19 -5.26
CA ALA A 53 5.41 6.37 -5.69
C ALA A 53 6.35 7.53 -6.04
N GLN A 54 5.98 8.38 -7.01
CA GLN A 54 6.66 9.63 -7.32
C GLN A 54 5.76 10.79 -6.87
N ILE A 55 6.32 11.66 -6.06
CA ILE A 55 5.65 12.86 -5.55
C ILE A 55 5.77 13.93 -6.64
N VAL A 56 4.63 14.38 -7.14
CA VAL A 56 4.52 15.44 -8.15
C VAL A 56 3.73 16.61 -7.56
N LYS A 57 4.04 17.84 -7.96
CA LYS A 57 3.22 19.00 -7.58
C LYS A 57 1.85 18.88 -8.28
N ASN A 58 0.78 19.16 -7.56
CA ASN A 58 -0.52 19.38 -8.19
C ASN A 58 -0.42 20.60 -9.11
N LYS A 59 -1.11 20.52 -10.25
CA LYS A 59 -1.29 21.65 -11.16
C LYS A 59 -2.29 22.64 -10.59
#